data_AF-A0A965BAJ8-F1
#
_entry.id   AF-A0A965BAJ8-F1
#
_cell.length_a   1.000
_cell.length_b   1.000
_cell.length_c   1.000
_cell.angle_alpha   90.00
_cell.angle_beta   90.00
_cell.angle_gamma   90.00
#
_symmetry.space_group_name_H-M   'P 1'
#
loop_
_entity.id
_entity.type
_entity.pdbx_description
1 polymer ?
#
loop_
_entity_poly.entity_id
_entity_poly.type
_entity_poly.pdbx_seq_one_letter_code
_entity_poly.pdbx_strand_id
1 'polypeptide(L)'
;MCRRSCGTDPSSPGSAPVTVRVRRVTTTRAGGVSAPPFDTFNLGDHVGDDPAAVRANRSRLASAVGLSEDRLVWMNQVHGDHVAVVEAPPPGPLEATDALVTTAARLALVVV
;
A
#
# COMPACT_ATOMS: atom_id res chain seq x y z
N MET A 1 11.92 44.00 8.44
CA MET A 1 12.96 43.26 7.68
C MET A 1 13.96 42.67 8.67
N CYS A 2 13.90 41.37 8.95
CA CYS A 2 14.92 40.69 9.74
C CYS A 2 15.43 39.52 8.89
N ARG A 3 16.52 39.74 8.15
CA ARG A 3 17.20 38.68 7.40
C ARG A 3 17.94 37.82 8.41
N ARG A 4 17.37 36.67 8.79
CA ARG A 4 18.17 35.59 9.38
C ARG A 4 19.04 35.03 8.26
N SER A 5 20.33 35.38 8.31
CA SER A 5 21.36 34.75 7.51
C SER A 5 21.37 33.25 7.83
N CYS A 6 21.03 32.43 6.85
CA CYS A 6 21.25 30.99 6.91
C CYS A 6 22.76 30.78 6.87
N GLY A 7 23.39 30.61 8.03
CA GLY A 7 24.75 30.12 8.12
C GLY A 7 24.73 28.64 7.75
N THR A 8 25.39 28.27 6.66
CA THR A 8 25.70 26.88 6.37
C THR A 8 26.73 26.42 7.38
N ASP A 9 26.30 25.65 8.38
CA ASP A 9 27.19 25.02 9.33
C ASP A 9 28.03 23.93 8.61
N PRO A 10 29.36 24.11 8.47
CA PRO A 10 30.22 23.19 7.72
C PRO A 10 30.43 21.84 8.44
N SER A 11 29.83 21.65 9.62
CA SER A 11 29.95 20.43 10.42
C SER A 11 28.84 19.39 10.18
N SER A 12 27.84 19.68 9.34
CA SER A 12 26.81 18.69 9.00
C SER A 12 27.42 17.56 8.16
N PRO A 13 27.50 16.31 8.65
CA PRO A 13 27.97 15.21 7.83
C PRO A 13 27.03 15.09 6.63
N GLY A 14 27.57 15.30 5.43
CA GLY A 14 26.83 15.16 4.17
C GLY A 14 26.13 13.80 4.18
N SER A 15 24.80 13.80 4.08
CA SER A 15 24.03 12.56 4.21
C SER A 15 24.48 11.61 3.11
N ALA A 16 25.13 10.52 3.48
CA ALA A 16 25.42 9.44 2.55
C ALA A 16 24.11 9.01 1.85
N PRO A 17 24.15 8.65 0.56
CA PRO A 17 22.94 8.26 -0.17
C PRO A 17 22.28 7.06 0.53
N VAL A 18 21.05 7.25 0.99
CA VAL A 18 20.24 6.19 1.58
C VAL A 18 19.78 5.28 0.44
N THR A 19 20.24 4.03 0.45
CA THR A 19 19.77 3.02 -0.50
C THR A 19 18.51 2.37 0.04
N VAL A 20 17.37 2.62 -0.59
CA VAL A 20 16.09 1.96 -0.25
C VAL A 20 15.82 0.85 -1.26
N ARG A 21 15.54 -0.37 -0.79
CA ARG A 21 15.04 -1.45 -1.65
C ARG A 21 13.52 -1.40 -1.70
N VAL A 22 12.98 -1.00 -2.84
CA VAL A 22 11.54 -0.99 -3.11
C VAL A 22 11.20 -2.15 -4.04
N ARG A 23 10.13 -2.88 -3.75
CA ARG A 23 9.54 -3.86 -4.67
C ARG A 23 8.15 -3.38 -5.05
N ARG A 24 7.84 -3.42 -6.35
CA ARG A 24 6.53 -3.08 -6.91
C ARG A 24 5.96 -4.30 -7.63
N VAL A 25 4.67 -4.53 -7.47
CA VAL A 25 3.92 -5.58 -8.17
C VAL A 25 2.64 -4.95 -8.70
N THR A 26 2.24 -5.36 -9.90
CA THR A 26 0.92 -5.08 -10.46
C THR A 26 0.29 -6.44 -10.79
N THR A 27 -0.93 -6.67 -10.31
CA THR A 27 -1.64 -7.93 -10.55
C THR A 27 -2.29 -7.92 -11.93
N THR A 28 -2.65 -9.11 -12.41
CA THR A 28 -3.57 -9.28 -13.55
C THR A 28 -4.84 -9.97 -13.05
N ARG A 29 -5.88 -10.10 -13.88
CA ARG A 29 -7.10 -10.84 -13.53
C ARG A 29 -6.92 -12.37 -13.49
N ALA A 30 -5.77 -12.89 -13.90
CA ALA A 30 -5.54 -14.34 -13.97
C ALA A 30 -5.07 -14.92 -12.62
N GLY A 31 -5.38 -16.19 -12.38
CA GLY A 31 -4.81 -16.97 -11.28
C GLY A 31 -5.58 -16.90 -9.95
N GLY A 32 -6.85 -16.48 -9.97
CA GLY A 32 -7.70 -16.46 -8.79
C GLY A 32 -8.79 -17.52 -8.76
N VAL A 33 -9.85 -17.26 -7.98
CA VAL A 33 -11.00 -18.17 -7.79
C VAL A 33 -12.36 -17.49 -7.94
N SER A 34 -12.40 -16.18 -8.19
CA SER A 34 -13.66 -15.46 -8.42
C SER A 34 -14.34 -15.95 -9.69
N ALA A 35 -15.67 -15.96 -9.68
CA ALA A 35 -16.49 -16.30 -10.83
C ALA A 35 -16.80 -15.05 -11.67
N PRO A 36 -17.30 -15.19 -12.92
CA PRO A 36 -17.79 -14.06 -13.69
C PRO A 36 -18.86 -13.27 -12.91
N PRO A 37 -18.85 -11.92 -12.96
CA PRO A 37 -18.03 -11.07 -13.83
C PRO A 37 -16.64 -10.67 -13.26
N PHE A 38 -16.25 -11.26 -12.12
CA PHE A 38 -15.03 -10.92 -11.38
C PHE A 38 -13.86 -11.87 -11.66
N ASP A 39 -14.00 -12.72 -12.68
CA ASP A 39 -13.07 -13.80 -12.94
C ASP A 39 -11.66 -13.28 -13.29
N THR A 40 -10.57 -13.89 -12.81
CA THR A 40 -10.52 -14.90 -11.73
C THR A 40 -9.94 -14.31 -10.44
N PHE A 41 -9.13 -13.25 -10.52
CA PHE A 41 -8.32 -12.73 -9.41
C PHE A 41 -8.76 -11.34 -8.93
N ASN A 42 -10.05 -11.19 -8.59
CA ASN A 42 -10.55 -9.97 -8.00
C ASN A 42 -10.05 -9.77 -6.55
N LEU A 43 -9.58 -8.57 -6.25
CA LEU A 43 -9.08 -8.15 -4.94
C LEU A 43 -9.98 -7.11 -4.27
N GLY A 44 -10.96 -6.56 -4.99
CA GLY A 44 -11.93 -5.59 -4.47
C GLY A 44 -13.05 -6.28 -3.70
N ASP A 45 -13.29 -5.83 -2.47
CA ASP A 45 -14.29 -6.36 -1.53
C ASP A 45 -15.63 -5.58 -1.54
N HIS A 46 -15.72 -4.50 -2.31
CA HIS A 46 -16.91 -3.62 -2.35
C HIS A 46 -17.63 -3.58 -3.72
N VAL A 47 -17.38 -4.58 -4.57
CA VAL A 47 -17.96 -4.65 -5.93
C VAL A 47 -19.05 -5.72 -6.10
N GLY A 48 -19.36 -6.46 -5.03
CA GLY A 48 -20.40 -7.51 -5.04
C GLY A 48 -19.91 -8.92 -5.39
N ASP A 49 -18.60 -9.16 -5.38
CA ASP A 49 -18.03 -10.51 -5.49
C ASP A 49 -18.23 -11.32 -4.19
N ASP A 50 -18.05 -12.64 -4.28
CA ASP A 50 -18.06 -13.52 -3.12
C ASP A 50 -16.92 -13.15 -2.15
N PRO A 51 -17.21 -12.74 -0.89
CA PRO A 51 -16.18 -12.41 0.08
C PRO A 51 -15.19 -13.54 0.36
N ALA A 52 -15.59 -14.81 0.19
CA ALA A 52 -14.68 -15.95 0.31
C ALA A 52 -13.68 -16.01 -0.84
N ALA A 53 -14.12 -15.73 -2.07
CA ALA A 53 -13.26 -15.68 -3.24
C ALA A 53 -12.26 -14.51 -3.15
N VAL A 54 -12.72 -13.31 -2.76
CA VAL A 54 -11.86 -12.14 -2.56
C VAL A 54 -10.80 -12.41 -1.49
N ARG A 55 -11.18 -13.02 -0.36
CA ARG A 55 -10.23 -13.40 0.70
C ARG A 55 -9.19 -14.40 0.20
N ALA A 56 -9.61 -15.43 -0.55
CA ALA A 56 -8.68 -16.40 -1.13
C ALA A 56 -7.70 -15.74 -2.12
N ASN A 57 -8.17 -14.78 -2.92
CA ASN A 57 -7.32 -14.02 -3.83
C ASN A 57 -6.33 -13.11 -3.08
N ARG A 58 -6.77 -12.42 -2.02
CA ARG A 58 -5.88 -11.61 -1.16
C ARG A 58 -4.82 -12.47 -0.46
N SER A 59 -5.19 -13.67 0.01
CA SER A 59 -4.24 -14.65 0.58
C SER A 59 -3.18 -15.12 -0.42
N ARG A 60 -3.59 -15.37 -1.67
CA ARG A 60 -2.67 -15.69 -2.77
C ARG A 60 -1.73 -14.52 -3.09
N LEU A 61 -2.23 -13.28 -3.09
CA LEU A 61 -1.40 -12.10 -3.28
C LEU A 61 -0.34 -11.99 -2.17
N ALA A 62 -0.74 -12.12 -0.91
CA ALA A 62 0.17 -12.08 0.25
C ALA A 62 1.30 -13.12 0.11
N SER A 63 0.93 -14.36 -0.24
CA SER A 63 1.87 -15.44 -0.52
C SER A 63 2.83 -15.12 -1.68
N ALA A 64 2.31 -14.60 -2.80
CA ALA A 64 3.09 -14.26 -3.98
C ALA A 64 4.10 -13.14 -3.72
N VAL A 65 3.76 -12.18 -2.85
CA VAL A 65 4.70 -11.14 -2.42
C VAL A 65 5.54 -11.58 -1.20
N GLY A 66 5.30 -12.73 -0.60
CA GLY A 66 6.06 -13.19 0.57
C GLY A 66 5.86 -12.29 1.80
N LEU A 67 4.64 -11.80 1.99
CA LEU A 67 4.19 -11.09 3.19
C LEU A 67 3.03 -11.85 3.82
N SER A 68 2.82 -11.65 5.12
CA SER A 68 1.58 -12.08 5.77
C SER A 68 0.43 -11.13 5.38
N GLU A 69 -0.81 -11.62 5.46
CA GLU A 69 -1.99 -10.85 5.02
C GLU A 69 -2.16 -9.53 5.75
N ASP A 70 -1.84 -9.46 7.04
CA ASP A 70 -1.86 -8.24 7.87
C ASP A 70 -0.85 -7.18 7.40
N ARG A 71 0.13 -7.55 6.58
CA ARG A 71 1.13 -6.62 6.04
C ARG A 71 0.72 -6.00 4.69
N LEU A 72 -0.42 -6.42 4.14
CA LEU A 72 -1.06 -5.76 3.01
C LEU A 72 -2.02 -4.70 3.55
N VAL A 73 -1.68 -3.44 3.32
CA VAL A 73 -2.45 -2.29 3.81
C VAL A 73 -3.41 -1.85 2.71
N TRP A 74 -4.70 -1.94 3.02
CA TRP A 74 -5.79 -1.58 2.12
C TRP A 74 -6.37 -0.22 2.51
N MET A 75 -7.09 0.39 1.57
CA MET A 75 -7.84 1.62 1.79
C MET A 75 -9.22 1.54 1.12
N ASN A 76 -10.19 2.25 1.68
CA ASN A 76 -11.50 2.42 1.08
C ASN A 76 -11.50 3.73 0.29
N GLN A 77 -11.33 3.58 -1.02
CA GLN A 77 -11.19 4.67 -1.97
C GLN A 77 -12.53 5.35 -2.22
N VAL A 78 -12.52 6.69 -2.18
CA VAL A 78 -13.72 7.52 -2.37
C VAL A 78 -13.54 8.52 -3.51
N HIS A 79 -12.48 8.38 -4.31
CA HIS A 79 -12.10 9.30 -5.39
C HIS A 79 -11.81 10.71 -4.89
N GLY A 80 -11.27 10.84 -3.68
CA GLY A 80 -10.80 12.09 -3.09
C GLY A 80 -9.30 12.31 -3.28
N ASP A 81 -8.74 13.20 -2.46
CA ASP A 81 -7.32 13.57 -2.44
C ASP A 81 -6.63 13.24 -1.11
N HIS A 82 -7.32 12.52 -0.21
CA HIS A 82 -6.78 12.18 1.10
C HIS A 82 -5.65 11.15 1.00
N VAL A 83 -4.51 11.47 1.62
CA VAL A 83 -3.32 10.62 1.71
C VAL A 83 -3.08 10.23 3.16
N ALA A 84 -3.01 8.93 3.45
CA ALA A 84 -2.67 8.44 4.78
C ALA A 84 -1.20 8.01 4.88
N VAL A 85 -0.55 8.41 5.98
CA VAL A 85 0.80 7.93 6.35
C VAL A 85 0.64 6.67 7.20
N VAL A 86 1.29 5.59 6.80
CA VAL A 86 1.19 4.28 7.45
C VAL A 86 2.53 3.91 8.07
N GLU A 87 2.58 3.75 9.39
CA GLU A 87 3.82 3.37 10.11
C GLU A 87 3.79 1.91 10.59
N ALA A 88 2.60 1.32 10.71
CA ALA A 88 2.37 -0.06 11.13
C ALA A 88 1.10 -0.61 10.47
N PRO A 89 0.90 -1.95 10.46
CA PRO A 89 -0.35 -2.57 10.03
C PRO A 89 -1.58 -1.99 10.75
N PRO A 90 -2.57 -1.43 10.04
CA PRO A 90 -3.84 -1.03 10.65
C PRO A 90 -4.72 -2.26 10.95
N PRO A 91 -5.70 -2.15 11.86
CA PRO A 91 -6.63 -3.24 12.18
C PRO A 91 -7.61 -3.57 11.03
N GLY A 92 -7.65 -2.74 9.99
CA GLY A 92 -8.50 -2.89 8.81
C GLY A 92 -8.18 -1.83 7.75
N PRO A 93 -8.98 -1.75 6.67
CA PRO A 93 -8.81 -0.74 5.65
C PRO A 93 -8.88 0.68 6.21
N LEU A 94 -8.08 1.59 5.63
CA LEU A 94 -8.13 3.02 5.93
C LEU A 94 -9.32 3.66 5.22
N GLU A 95 -10.27 4.19 5.97
CA GLU A 95 -11.49 4.81 5.43
C GLU A 95 -11.20 6.12 4.68
N ALA A 96 -12.03 6.43 3.67
CA ALA A 96 -12.00 7.68 2.91
C ALA A 96 -10.58 8.11 2.47
N THR A 97 -9.81 7.16 1.94
CA THR A 97 -8.38 7.32 1.62
C THR A 97 -8.12 6.85 0.20
N ASP A 98 -7.42 7.68 -0.58
CA ASP A 98 -7.15 7.43 -2.00
C ASP A 98 -5.66 7.32 -2.32
N ALA A 99 -4.79 7.55 -1.33
CA ALA A 99 -3.38 7.21 -1.41
C ALA A 99 -2.79 6.83 -0.04
N LEU A 100 -1.77 5.97 -0.07
CA LEU A 100 -1.01 5.56 1.09
C LEU A 100 0.47 5.87 0.89
N VAL A 101 1.15 6.29 1.96
CA VAL A 101 2.60 6.47 1.97
C VAL A 101 3.20 5.84 3.22
N THR A 102 4.43 5.31 3.12
CA THR A 102 5.12 4.72 4.26
C THR A 102 6.63 4.84 4.12
N THR A 103 7.31 4.97 5.26
CA THR A 103 8.76 4.73 5.40
C THR A 103 9.05 3.40 6.10
N ALA A 104 8.01 2.71 6.59
CA ALA A 104 8.14 1.44 7.30
C ALA A 104 8.47 0.30 6.33
N ALA A 105 9.51 -0.47 6.66
CA ALA A 105 9.88 -1.62 5.86
C ALA A 105 8.82 -2.74 5.99
N ARG A 106 8.70 -3.55 4.93
CA ARG A 106 7.86 -4.76 4.90
C ARG A 106 6.36 -4.50 5.06
N LEU A 107 5.88 -3.32 4.66
CA LEU A 107 4.47 -3.07 4.38
C LEU A 107 4.26 -3.03 2.86
N ALA A 108 3.22 -3.70 2.38
CA ALA A 108 2.73 -3.51 1.02
C ALA A 108 1.53 -2.58 1.08
N LEU A 109 1.68 -1.38 0.50
CA LEU A 109 0.56 -0.46 0.33
C LEU A 109 -0.20 -0.86 -0.93
N VAL A 110 -1.52 -1.08 -0.80
CA VAL A 110 -2.35 -1.63 -1.87
C VAL A 110 -3.40 -0.60 -2.31
N VAL A 111 -3.57 -0.49 -3.62
CA VAL A 111 -4.59 0.31 -4.31
C VAL A 111 -5.27 -0.59 -5.33
N VAL A 112 -6.60 -0.53 -5.45
CA VAL A 112 -7.42 -1.43 -6.30
C VAL A 112 -8.42 -0.69 -7.17
#